data_AF-A0A9P3YRS2-F1
#
_entry.id   AF-A0A9P3YRS2-F1
#
_cell.length_a   1.000
_cell.length_b   1.000
_cell.length_c   1.000
_cell.angle_alpha   90.00
_cell.angle_beta   90.00
_cell.angle_gamma   90.00
#
_symmetry.space_group_name_H-M   'P 1'
#
loop_
_entity.id
_entity.type
_entity.pdbx_description
1 polymer ?
#
loop_
_entity_poly.entity_id
_entity_poly.type
_entity_poly.pdbx_seq_one_letter_code
_entity_poly.pdbx_strand_id
1 'polypeptide(L)' 'MYNSLVDFRNSKRMTQKEMAKKLGLTLTLYSKIELGIRNPSYNFLMKFKKAFKEVNIDEIFFENKSHEKCIRR' A
#
# COMPACT_ATOMS: atom_id res chain seq x y z
N MET A 1 -7.19 6.28 -7.67
CA MET A 1 -6.07 6.11 -6.72
C MET A 1 -6.21 4.83 -5.88
N TYR A 2 -6.52 3.68 -6.50
CA TYR A 2 -6.61 2.37 -5.83
C TYR A 2 -5.85 1.25 -6.55
N ASN A 3 -5.31 1.54 -7.74
CA ASN A 3 -4.68 0.53 -8.57
C ASN A 3 -3.21 0.29 -8.17
N SER A 4 -2.55 1.22 -7.48
CA SER A 4 -1.12 1.15 -7.16
C SER A 4 -0.73 -0.11 -6.36
N LEU A 5 -1.57 -0.56 -5.41
CA LEU A 5 -1.34 -1.79 -4.65
C LEU A 5 -1.63 -3.06 -5.47
N VAL A 6 -2.70 -3.04 -6.26
CA VAL A 6 -3.09 -4.14 -7.15
C VAL A 6 -2.00 -4.35 -8.21
N ASP A 7 -1.56 -3.27 -8.84
CA ASP A 7 -0.53 -3.24 -9.87
C ASP A 7 0.81 -3.68 -9.30
N PHE A 8 1.18 -3.21 -8.10
CA PHE A 8 2.37 -3.68 -7.41
C PHE A 8 2.31 -5.20 -7.18
N ARG A 9 1.20 -5.70 -6.64
CA ARG A 9 1.01 -7.13 -6.38
C ARG A 9 1.07 -7.95 -7.69
N ASN A 10 0.44 -7.47 -8.75
CA ASN A 10 0.44 -8.09 -10.07
C ASN A 10 1.84 -8.08 -10.70
N SER A 11 2.63 -7.02 -10.51
CA SER A 11 4.04 -6.94 -10.97
C SER A 11 4.92 -8.02 -10.34
N LYS A 12 4.59 -8.42 -9.10
CA LYS A 12 5.24 -9.52 -8.37
C LYS A 12 4.62 -10.88 -8.68
N ARG A 13 3.59 -10.95 -9.53
CA ARG A 13 2.82 -12.16 -9.89
C ARG A 13 2.28 -12.91 -8.67
N MET A 14 1.85 -12.17 -7.65
CA MET A 14 1.32 -12.74 -6.40
C MET A 14 -0.20 -12.62 -6.33
N THR A 15 -0.85 -13.62 -5.74
CA THR A 15 -2.25 -13.53 -5.33
C THR A 15 -2.39 -12.68 -4.05
N GLN A 16 -3.60 -12.19 -3.76
CA GLN A 16 -3.86 -11.45 -2.51
C GLN A 16 -3.51 -12.29 -1.26
N LYS A 17 -3.70 -13.61 -1.34
CA LYS A 17 -3.40 -14.55 -0.25
C LYS A 17 -1.90 -14.69 -0.01
N GLU A 18 -1.12 -14.83 -1.07
CA GLU A 18 0.35 -14.93 -0.98
C GLU A 18 0.96 -13.62 -0.49
N MET A 19 0.43 -12.49 -0.99
CA MET A 19 0.86 -11.16 -0.57
C MET A 19 0.58 -10.93 0.92
N ALA A 20 -0.64 -11.27 1.39
CA ALA A 20 -0.99 -11.21 2.81
C ALA A 20 -0.08 -12.10 3.66
N LYS A 21 0.20 -13.34 3.21
CA LYS A 21 1.10 -14.27 3.90
C LYS A 21 2.52 -13.71 4.00
N LYS A 22 3.04 -13.11 2.93
CA LYS A 22 4.36 -12.49 2.89
C LYS A 22 4.49 -11.30 3.85
N LEU A 23 3.41 -10.53 4.01
CA LEU A 23 3.33 -9.42 4.95
C LEU A 23 2.98 -9.85 6.39
N GLY A 24 2.67 -11.13 6.63
CA GLY A 24 2.18 -11.60 7.93
C GLY A 24 0.86 -10.93 8.32
N LEU A 25 -0.09 -10.86 7.37
CA LEU A 25 -1.42 -10.30 7.51
C LEU A 25 -2.48 -11.35 7.13
N THR A 26 -3.73 -11.12 7.55
CA THR A 26 -4.85 -11.92 7.06
C THR A 26 -5.24 -11.47 5.65
N LEU A 27 -5.73 -12.43 4.84
CA LEU A 27 -6.24 -12.15 3.50
C LEU A 27 -7.33 -11.06 3.52
N THR A 28 -8.25 -11.15 4.48
CA THR A 28 -9.36 -10.19 4.62
C THR A 28 -8.87 -8.78 4.92
N LEU A 29 -7.84 -8.62 5.75
CA LEU A 29 -7.25 -7.32 6.04
C LEU A 29 -6.58 -6.74 4.80
N TYR A 30 -5.75 -7.54 4.13
CA TYR A 30 -5.04 -7.11 2.93
C TYR A 30 -6.03 -6.72 1.81
N SER A 31 -7.06 -7.53 1.57
CA SER A 31 -8.11 -7.25 0.58
C SER A 31 -8.88 -5.96 0.89
N LYS A 32 -9.23 -5.70 2.17
CA LYS A 32 -9.89 -4.44 2.57
C LYS A 32 -9.00 -3.21 2.34
N ILE A 33 -7.68 -3.35 2.48
CA ILE A 33 -6.72 -2.27 2.21
C ILE A 33 -6.58 -2.07 0.70
N GLU A 34 -6.44 -3.15 -0.07
CA GLU A 34 -6.33 -3.11 -1.53
C GLU A 34 -7.59 -2.52 -2.18
N LEU A 35 -8.77 -2.82 -1.64
CA LEU A 35 -10.06 -2.24 -2.07
C LEU A 35 -10.34 -0.84 -1.53
N GLY A 36 -9.52 -0.32 -0.61
CA GLY A 36 -9.74 0.99 0.00
C GLY A 36 -10.79 1.09 1.08
N ILE A 37 -11.40 -0.01 1.45
CA ILE A 37 -12.39 -0.09 2.52
C ILE A 37 -11.72 0.25 3.87
N ARG A 38 -10.41 -0.04 4.00
CA ARG A 38 -9.62 0.33 5.18
C ARG A 38 -8.34 1.05 4.77
N ASN A 39 -8.03 2.11 5.50
CA ASN A 39 -6.73 2.77 5.39
C ASN A 39 -5.60 1.85 5.91
N PRO A 40 -4.44 1.81 5.24
CA PRO A 40 -3.27 1.09 5.72
C PRO A 40 -2.81 1.69 7.05
N SER A 41 -2.64 0.84 8.06
CA SER A 41 -2.10 1.28 9.36
C SER A 41 -0.59 1.46 9.30
N TYR A 42 -0.02 2.19 10.26
CA TYR A 42 1.44 2.30 10.40
C TYR A 42 2.13 0.93 10.45
N ASN A 43 1.55 -0.03 11.16
CA ASN A 43 2.06 -1.41 11.21
C ASN A 43 2.04 -2.11 9.85
N PHE A 44 1.00 -1.86 9.03
CA PHE A 44 0.95 -2.35 7.65
C PHE A 44 2.11 -1.76 6.84
N LEU A 45 2.29 -0.44 6.88
CA LEU A 45 3.36 0.25 6.14
C LEU A 45 4.74 -0.26 6.58
N MET A 46 4.97 -0.45 7.88
CA MET A 46 6.24 -0.97 8.39
C MET A 46 6.51 -2.40 7.92
N LYS A 47 5.49 -3.28 7.95
CA LYS A 47 5.59 -4.65 7.42
C LYS A 47 5.85 -4.66 5.92
N PHE A 48 5.18 -3.78 5.19
CA PHE A 48 5.37 -3.60 3.75
C PHE A 48 6.79 -3.15 3.43
N LYS A 49 7.31 -2.13 4.14
CA LYS A 49 8.69 -1.62 3.99
C LYS A 49 9.73 -2.70 4.26
N LYS A 50 9.48 -3.52 5.29
CA LYS A 50 10.37 -4.62 5.66
C LYS A 50 10.37 -5.74 4.61
N ALA A 51 9.22 -6.05 4.03
CA ALA A 51 9.08 -7.09 3.01
C ALA A 51 9.58 -6.64 1.63
N PHE A 52 9.50 -5.34 1.33
CA PHE A 52 9.85 -4.75 0.04
C PHE A 52 10.74 -3.52 0.25
N LYS A 53 12.01 -3.76 0.61
CA LYS A 53 12.99 -2.68 0.90
C LYS A 53 13.35 -1.82 -0.31
N GLU A 54 13.24 -2.38 -1.50
CA GLU A 54 13.55 -1.74 -2.78
C GLU A 54 12.45 -0.78 -3.24
N VAL A 55 11.31 -0.78 -2.54
CA VAL A 55 10.10 -0.12 -3.00
C VAL A 55 9.83 1.11 -2.16
N ASN A 56 9.67 2.23 -2.84
CA ASN A 56 9.27 3.46 -2.20
C ASN A 56 7.78 3.40 -1.87
N ILE A 57 7.46 3.30 -0.58
CA ILE A 57 6.07 3.31 -0.10
C ILE A 57 5.38 4.62 -0.48
N ASP A 58 6.13 5.73 -0.53
CA ASP A 58 5.58 7.02 -0.88
C ASP A 58 5.04 7.01 -2.32
N GLU A 59 5.72 6.33 -3.24
CA GLU A 59 5.26 6.17 -4.63
C GLU A 59 4.00 5.29 -4.75
N ILE A 60 3.83 4.29 -3.88
CA ILE A 60 2.68 3.38 -3.92
C ILE A 60 1.44 3.99 -3.26
N PHE A 61 1.63 4.71 -2.15
CA PHE A 61 0.52 5.18 -1.32
C PHE A 61 0.22 6.67 -1.47
N PHE A 62 1.19 7.45 -1.95
CA PHE A 62 1.10 8.90 -2.04
C PHE A 62 1.48 9.33 -3.47
N GLU A 63 0.62 9.06 -4.44
CA GLU A 63 0.69 9.78 -5.71
C GLU A 63 0.62 11.28 -5.41
N ASN A 64 1.61 12.03 -5.94
CA ASN A 64 1.84 13.46 -5.78
C ASN A 64 0.54 14.27 -5.66
N LYS A 65 0.00 14.38 -4.45
CA LYS A 65 -0.76 15.56 -4.09
C LYS A 65 0.30 16.60 -3.83
N SER A 66 0.65 17.33 -4.89
CA SER A 66 1.16 18.68 -4.75
C SER A 66 0.24 19.35 -3.74
N HIS A 67 0.69 19.45 -2.49
CA HIS A 67 0.05 20.30 -1.51
C HIS A 67 0.04 21.67 -2.19
N GLU A 68 -1.12 22.13 -2.65
CA GLU A 68 -1.31 23.55 -2.84
C GLU A 68 -1.02 24.14 -1.46
N LYS A 69 0.17 24.75 -1.35
CA LYS A 69 0.61 25.39 -0.12
C LYS A 69 -0.56 26.25 0.33
N CYS A 70 -1.05 26.00 1.55
CA CYS A 70 -2.04 26.85 2.17
C CYS A 70 -1.49 28.28 2.10
N ILE A 71 -2.09 29.11 1.25
CA ILE A 71 -1.77 30.54 1.18
C ILE A 71 -2.25 31.08 2.52
N ARG A 72 -1.33 31.23 3.47
CA ARG A 72 -1.56 32.03 4.67
C ARG A 72 -1.77 33.46 4.18
N ARG A 73 -3.03 33.89 4.14
CA ARG A 73 -3.38 35.31 4.11
C ARG A 73 -3.07 35.94 5.45
#